data_AF-A0A452GVD7-F1
#
_entry.id   AF-A0A452GVD7-F1
#
_cell.length_a   1.000
_cell.length_b   1.000
_cell.length_c   1.000
_cell.angle_alpha   90.00
_cell.angle_beta   90.00
_cell.angle_gamma   90.00
#
_symmetry.space_group_name_H-M   'P 1'
#
loop_
_entity.id
_entity.type
_entity.pdbx_description
1 polymer ?
#
loop_
_entity_poly.entity_id
_entity_poly.type
_entity_poly.pdbx_seq_one_letter_code
_entity_poly.pdbx_strand_id
1 'polypeptide(L)'
;LFTYNNLCLSSLLQVRFPSHFSSDLKDLLRNLLQVDLTKHFGNLKNGVNDIKNHKWLATTDWIAIYQRKIGGRWRAEESLGNFHMRAPPLPL
;
A
#
# COMPACT_ATOMS: atom_id res chain seq x y z
N LEU A 1 -14.58 -13.30 24.19
CA LEU A 1 -14.78 -12.12 23.32
C LEU A 1 -13.57 -11.78 22.42
N PHE A 2 -12.33 -12.21 22.72
CA PHE A 2 -11.17 -12.00 21.83
C PHE A 2 -10.88 -13.13 20.82
N THR A 3 -11.47 -14.31 20.98
CA THR A 3 -11.19 -15.49 20.14
C THR A 3 -12.20 -15.73 19.02
N TYR A 4 -13.42 -15.16 19.12
CA TYR A 4 -14.49 -15.36 18.13
C TYR A 4 -14.38 -14.46 16.89
N ASN A 5 -13.69 -13.31 16.98
CA ASN A 5 -13.51 -12.42 15.84
C ASN A 5 -12.41 -12.88 14.88
N ASN A 6 -11.39 -13.60 15.36
CA ASN A 6 -10.25 -14.01 14.53
C ASN A 6 -10.57 -15.15 13.55
N LEU A 7 -11.45 -16.09 13.93
CA LEU A 7 -11.81 -17.21 13.05
C LEU A 7 -12.74 -16.77 11.90
N CYS A 8 -13.66 -15.82 12.12
CA CYS A 8 -14.59 -15.34 11.10
C CYS A 8 -13.97 -14.31 10.13
N LEU A 9 -13.01 -13.51 10.59
CA LEU A 9 -12.27 -12.58 9.71
C LEU A 9 -11.25 -13.29 8.82
N SER A 10 -10.66 -14.40 9.28
CA SER A 10 -9.66 -15.15 8.51
C SER A 10 -10.22 -15.81 7.24
N SER A 11 -11.51 -16.18 7.23
CA SER A 11 -12.18 -16.81 6.09
C SER A 11 -12.79 -15.81 5.09
N LEU A 12 -13.12 -14.59 5.54
CA LEU A 12 -13.72 -13.54 4.70
C LEU A 12 -12.69 -12.62 4.03
N LEU A 13 -11.48 -12.48 4.58
CA LEU A 13 -10.43 -11.64 4.02
C LEU A 13 -9.43 -12.44 3.16
N GLN A 14 -9.90 -13.36 2.30
CA GLN A 14 -9.03 -13.91 1.27
C GLN A 14 -8.74 -12.84 0.22
N VAL A 15 -7.66 -12.07 0.44
CA VAL A 15 -7.15 -11.11 -0.53
C VAL A 15 -6.77 -11.89 -1.80
N ARG A 16 -7.61 -11.80 -2.83
CA ARG A 16 -7.37 -12.42 -4.13
C ARG A 16 -6.41 -11.56 -4.92
N PHE A 17 -5.17 -12.02 -5.00
CA PHE A 17 -4.16 -11.36 -5.82
C PHE A 17 -4.33 -11.72 -7.29
N PRO A 18 -4.23 -10.74 -8.21
CA PRO A 18 -4.18 -11.02 -9.63
C PRO A 18 -3.00 -11.92 -10.01
N SER A 19 -3.14 -12.66 -11.12
CA SER A 19 -2.10 -13.60 -11.60
C SER A 19 -0.80 -12.91 -11.99
N HIS A 20 -0.86 -11.68 -12.49
CA HIS A 20 0.28 -10.88 -12.95
C HIS A 20 1.14 -10.29 -11.81
N PHE A 21 0.75 -10.49 -10.55
CA PHE A 21 1.56 -10.02 -9.42
C PHE A 21 2.74 -10.96 -9.19
N SER A 22 3.94 -10.40 -9.05
CA SER A 22 5.13 -11.15 -8.66
C SER A 22 4.97 -11.76 -7.26
N SER A 23 5.68 -12.85 -6.99
CA SER A 23 5.69 -13.50 -5.67
C SER A 23 6.10 -12.53 -4.57
N ASP A 24 7.10 -11.69 -4.83
CA ASP A 24 7.58 -10.70 -3.86
C ASP A 24 6.52 -9.63 -3.56
N LEU A 25 5.76 -9.18 -4.57
CA LEU A 25 4.67 -8.23 -4.34
C LEU A 25 3.55 -8.85 -3.50
N LYS A 26 3.21 -10.13 -3.76
CA LYS A 26 2.20 -10.84 -2.98
C LYS A 26 2.64 -11.03 -1.53
N ASP A 27 3.92 -11.30 -1.29
CA ASP A 27 4.47 -11.45 0.06
C ASP A 27 4.40 -10.13 0.83
N LEU A 28 4.82 -9.02 0.21
CA LEU A 28 4.69 -7.69 0.81
C LEU A 28 3.24 -7.37 1.18
N LEU A 29 2.30 -7.60 0.25
CA LEU A 29 0.89 -7.29 0.47
C LEU A 29 0.27 -8.17 1.55
N ARG A 30 0.69 -9.43 1.69
CA ARG A 30 0.24 -10.30 2.80
C ARG A 30 0.70 -9.75 4.14
N ASN A 31 1.97 -9.34 4.24
CA ASN A 31 2.55 -8.78 5.46
C ASN A 31 2.00 -7.38 5.81
N LEU A 32 1.52 -6.62 4.82
CA LEU A 32 0.80 -5.35 5.02
C LEU A 32 -0.71 -5.51 5.28
N LEU A 33 -1.36 -6.53 4.74
CA LEU A 33 -2.81 -6.76 4.93
C LEU A 33 -3.07 -7.83 6.01
N GLN A 34 -2.12 -8.00 6.92
CA GLN A 34 -2.18 -8.97 7.99
C GLN A 34 -3.29 -8.58 9.00
N VAL A 35 -4.24 -9.48 9.24
CA VAL A 35 -5.33 -9.30 10.22
C VAL A 35 -4.78 -9.14 11.65
N ASP A 36 -3.69 -9.84 11.96
CA ASP A 36 -2.99 -9.74 13.24
C ASP A 36 -2.06 -8.53 13.27
N LEU A 37 -2.45 -7.47 13.99
CA LEU A 37 -1.66 -6.24 14.16
C LEU A 37 -0.28 -6.47 14.79
N THR A 38 -0.08 -7.54 15.57
CA THR A 38 1.21 -7.87 16.20
C THR A 38 2.23 -8.44 15.22
N LYS A 39 1.78 -8.87 14.03
CA LYS A 39 2.63 -9.38 12.93
C LYS A 39 2.64 -8.46 11.72
N HIS A 40 1.83 -7.39 11.75
CA HIS A 40 1.71 -6.42 10.70
C HIS A 40 3.00 -5.60 10.55
N PHE A 41 3.53 -5.53 9.32
CA PHE A 41 4.72 -4.74 9.02
C PHE A 41 4.50 -3.26 9.40
N GLY A 42 5.49 -2.64 10.05
CA GLY A 42 5.33 -1.31 10.63
C GLY A 42 4.98 -1.28 12.11
N ASN A 43 4.46 -2.39 12.69
CA ASN A 43 4.17 -2.52 14.12
C ASN A 43 5.09 -3.54 14.85
N LEU A 44 5.99 -4.18 14.10
CA LEU A 44 7.01 -5.09 14.62
C LEU A 44 8.18 -4.32 15.26
N LYS A 45 9.10 -5.02 15.93
CA LYS A 45 10.28 -4.42 16.58
C LYS A 45 11.15 -3.58 15.63
N ASN A 46 11.19 -3.93 14.35
CA ASN A 46 11.93 -3.19 13.33
C ASN A 46 11.09 -2.08 12.67
N GLY A 47 9.81 -1.95 13.03
CA GLY A 47 8.90 -0.91 12.55
C GLY A 47 8.89 -0.80 11.03
N VAL A 48 9.23 0.38 10.52
CA VAL A 48 9.23 0.68 9.08
C VAL A 48 10.37 0.00 8.31
N ASN A 49 11.41 -0.49 9.00
CA ASN A 49 12.54 -1.13 8.33
C ASN A 49 12.15 -2.47 7.70
N ASP A 50 11.17 -3.19 8.24
CA ASP A 50 10.69 -4.44 7.62
C ASP A 50 10.03 -4.18 6.25
N ILE A 51 9.42 -3.00 6.09
CA ILE A 51 8.86 -2.56 4.80
C ILE A 51 9.99 -2.16 3.85
N LYS A 52 10.93 -1.33 4.32
CA LYS A 52 12.03 -0.82 3.49
C LYS A 52 12.99 -1.91 3.00
N ASN A 53 13.23 -2.92 3.82
CA ASN A 53 14.13 -4.03 3.53
C ASN A 53 13.44 -5.19 2.79
N HIS A 54 12.15 -5.06 2.46
CA HIS A 54 11.44 -6.11 1.75
C HIS A 54 11.98 -6.29 0.33
N LYS A 55 12.05 -7.54 -0.16
CA LYS A 55 12.62 -7.89 -1.48
C LYS A 55 11.98 -7.12 -2.63
N TRP A 56 10.68 -6.86 -2.55
CA TRP A 56 9.95 -6.07 -3.54
C TRP A 56 10.46 -4.62 -3.66
N LEU A 57 10.97 -4.04 -2.57
CA LEU A 57 11.51 -2.68 -2.50
C LEU A 57 13.04 -2.63 -2.55
N ALA A 58 13.71 -3.77 -2.78
CA ALA A 58 15.17 -3.85 -2.80
C ALA A 58 15.82 -3.01 -3.92
N THR A 59 15.11 -2.75 -5.01
CA THR A 59 15.57 -1.90 -6.13
C THR A 59 15.27 -0.42 -5.91
N THR A 60 14.57 -0.07 -4.82
CA THR A 60 14.13 1.29 -4.54
C THR A 60 15.19 2.03 -3.73
N ASP A 61 15.81 3.04 -4.33
CA ASP A 61 16.70 3.95 -3.60
C ASP A 61 15.88 5.02 -2.85
N TRP A 62 15.67 4.78 -1.56
CA TRP A 62 14.93 5.68 -0.66
C TRP A 62 15.55 7.08 -0.57
N ILE A 63 16.88 7.21 -0.68
CA ILE A 63 17.56 8.50 -0.59
C ILE A 63 17.31 9.30 -1.86
N ALA A 64 17.38 8.65 -3.03
CA ALA A 64 17.08 9.30 -4.31
C ALA A 64 15.60 9.72 -4.42
N ILE A 65 14.66 8.94 -3.86
CA ILE A 65 13.25 9.33 -3.75
C ILE A 65 13.11 10.58 -2.88
N TYR A 66 13.73 10.57 -1.69
CA TYR A 66 13.66 11.69 -0.75
C TYR A 66 14.22 12.99 -1.36
N GLN A 67 15.32 12.88 -2.09
CA GLN A 67 15.95 14.00 -2.80
C GLN A 67 15.22 14.41 -4.08
N ARG A 68 14.09 13.77 -4.43
CA ARG A 68 13.33 13.97 -5.68
C ARG A 68 14.21 13.85 -6.95
N LYS A 69 15.29 13.06 -6.86
CA LYS A 69 16.21 12.81 -7.98
C LYS A 69 15.64 11.80 -8.98
N ILE A 70 14.68 11.00 -8.54
CA ILE A 70 13.93 10.10 -9.41
C ILE A 70 12.83 10.91 -10.08
N GLY A 71 12.97 11.14 -11.38
CA GLY A 71 11.91 11.74 -12.19
C GLY A 71 10.70 10.83 -12.19
N GLY A 72 9.55 11.36 -11.78
CA GLY A 72 8.28 10.62 -11.88
C GLY A 72 8.07 10.15 -13.32
N ARG A 73 7.72 8.86 -13.49
CA ARG A 73 7.45 8.29 -14.82
C ARG A 73 6.36 9.06 -15.56
N TRP A 74 5.41 9.61 -14.81
CA TRP A 74 4.32 10.43 -15.33
C TRP A 74 4.56 11.89 -15.00
N ARG A 75 4.53 12.74 -16.03
CA ARG A 75 4.47 14.20 -15.90
C ARG A 75 3.01 14.61 -16.08
N ALA A 76 2.44 15.25 -15.06
CA ALA A 76 1.10 15.83 -15.18
C ALA A 76 1.15 17.00 -16.18
N GLU A 77 0.14 17.08 -17.04
CA GLU A 77 -0.13 18.29 -17.82
C GLU A 77 -0.65 19.37 -16.85
N GLU A 78 -0.16 20.62 -16.98
CA GLU A 78 -0.60 21.78 -16.17
C GLU A 78 -2.00 22.29 -16.57
N SER A 79 -2.85 21.41 -17.08
CA SER A 79 -4.24 21.71 -17.41
C SER A 79 -5.15 21.31 -16.25
N LEU A 80 -6.31 21.97 -16.14
CA LEU A 80 -7.38 21.54 -15.22
C LEU A 80 -7.94 20.15 -15.58
N GLY A 81 -7.47 19.51 -16.66
CA GLY A 81 -7.96 18.21 -17.15
C GLY A 81 -7.77 17.06 -16.17
N ASN A 82 -6.86 17.19 -15.20
CA ASN A 82 -6.69 16.20 -14.12
C ASN A 82 -7.75 16.31 -13.01
N PHE A 83 -8.54 17.40 -12.99
CA PHE A 83 -9.55 17.66 -11.98
C PHE A 83 -10.95 17.46 -12.57
N HIS A 84 -11.75 16.60 -11.94
CA HIS A 84 -13.16 16.49 -12.28
C HIS A 84 -13.90 17.75 -11.80
N MET A 85 -14.40 18.56 -12.73
CA MET A 85 -15.25 19.71 -12.40
C MET A 85 -16.53 19.21 -11.74
N ARG A 86 -16.71 19.51 -10.46
CA ARG A 86 -17.98 19.28 -9.77
C ARG A 86 -18.97 20.36 -10.17
N ALA A 87 -20.23 19.97 -10.36
CA ALA A 87 -21.31 20.93 -10.56
C ALA A 87 -21.35 21.90 -9.36
N PRO A 88 -21.56 23.21 -9.59
CA PRO A 88 -21.72 24.16 -8.50
C PRO A 88 -22.93 23.76 -7.64
N PRO A 89 -22.87 23.98 -6.32
CA PRO A 89 -24.01 23.70 -5.44
C PRO A 89 -25.23 24.51 -5.91
N LEU A 90 -26.41 23.87 -5.91
CA LEU A 90 -27.66 24.55 -6.23
C LEU A 90 -27.92 25.66 -5.21
N PRO A 91 -28.45 26.83 -5.63
CA PRO A 91 -28.93 27.83 -4.68
C PRO A 91 -30.04 27.22 -3.82
N LEU A 92 -30.04 27.56 -2.52
CA LEU A 92 -31.07 27.16 -1.55
C LEU A 92 -32.46 27.66 -1.96
#